data_AF-A0A804QEE6-F1
#
_entry.id   AF-A0A804QEE6-F1
#
_cell.length_a   1.000
_cell.length_b   1.000
_cell.length_c   1.000
_cell.angle_alpha   90.00
_cell.angle_beta   90.00
_cell.angle_gamma   90.00
#
_symmetry.space_group_name_H-M   'P 1'
#
loop_
_entity.id
_entity.type
_entity.pdbx_description
1 polymer ?
#
loop_
_entity_poly.entity_id
_entity_poly.type
_entity_poly.pdbx_seq_one_letter_code
_entity_poly.pdbx_strand_id
1 'polypeptide(L)'
;MDTGCLSSMNITGASQARSFAGQLPPQRCFASSHYTSFAVKKLVSRNKGRRSHRRHPALQVVCKDFPRPPLESTINYLEAGQLSSFFRNSERPSKPLQVVVAGAGLAGLSTAEYLADAGHKPILLEARDVLGGKVAAWKDEDGDWYETGLHIFFGAYPNIQNLFGELRIEDRLQWKEHSMIFAMPNKPGEFSRFDFPETLPAPINGIWAILRNNEMLTWPEKVKFAIGLLPAMVGGQPYVEAQDGLTVSEWMKKQLKQSRTSNTTRCLNLGSYNYLGFAAADEYCTPRVIESLKKYSASTCSVRVDGGTTKFHNELEELPARFVGKLAAILFGMGYVTNSAIIPCLIGKGGLIISDSLNHNSIVNGARGSGATVRVFQHNSPAHLEEVLREQIASGQPRTHRPWKRIIVIVEGIYSMEGELCKLPEIIVVSKKYKAYTYLDEAHSIGAVGQSGRGVCELLGVDLADVDIMMGTFTKSFGSCGGYIAASKEII
;
A
#
# COMPACT_ATOMS: atom_id res chain seq x y z
N MET A 1 -13.59 -21.15 20.52
CA MET A 1 -12.71 -19.98 20.66
C MET A 1 -12.88 -19.16 19.40
N ASP A 2 -13.67 -18.11 19.43
CA ASP A 2 -14.01 -17.39 18.19
C ASP A 2 -12.87 -16.44 17.77
N THR A 3 -12.24 -16.78 16.65
CA THR A 3 -11.26 -15.93 15.97
C THR A 3 -11.99 -14.86 15.13
N GLY A 4 -12.71 -13.96 15.81
CA GLY A 4 -13.38 -12.81 15.20
C GLY A 4 -12.40 -11.65 14.99
N CYS A 5 -12.18 -11.24 13.75
CA CYS A 5 -11.40 -10.04 13.43
C CYS A 5 -11.98 -8.79 14.10
N LEU A 6 -11.17 -8.13 14.93
CA LEU A 6 -11.50 -6.86 15.59
C LEU A 6 -11.45 -5.67 14.61
N SER A 7 -12.46 -5.55 13.75
CA SER A 7 -12.79 -4.28 13.10
C SER A 7 -13.68 -3.44 14.02
N SER A 8 -13.28 -2.20 14.31
CA SER A 8 -14.05 -1.17 15.03
C SER A 8 -14.67 -1.60 16.38
N MET A 9 -13.84 -1.67 17.44
CA MET A 9 -14.37 -1.50 18.80
C MET A 9 -14.58 -0.01 19.10
N ASN A 10 -15.83 0.37 19.40
CA ASN A 10 -16.18 1.67 19.95
C ASN A 10 -15.42 1.90 21.28
N ILE A 11 -14.55 2.91 21.32
CA ILE A 11 -13.73 3.20 22.49
C ILE A 11 -14.56 3.92 23.55
N THR A 12 -15.35 3.13 24.28
CA THR A 12 -15.97 3.48 25.57
C THR A 12 -15.47 2.50 26.63
N GLY A 13 -14.22 2.68 27.06
CA GLY A 13 -13.55 1.76 27.98
C GLY A 13 -12.20 2.31 28.41
N ALA A 14 -11.93 2.31 29.71
CA ALA A 14 -10.85 3.09 30.30
C ALA A 14 -9.50 2.35 30.40
N SER A 15 -8.44 3.16 30.53
CA SER A 15 -7.22 2.84 31.29
C SER A 15 -6.45 1.55 30.94
N GLN A 16 -5.66 1.56 29.85
CA GLN A 16 -4.45 0.74 29.76
C GLN A 16 -3.44 1.25 28.69
N ALA A 17 -2.84 2.42 28.95
CA ALA A 17 -1.69 2.93 28.19
C ALA A 17 -0.81 3.84 29.07
N ARG A 18 -0.10 3.24 30.04
CA ARG A 18 1.02 3.90 30.73
C ARG A 18 2.33 3.46 30.09
N SER A 19 3.35 4.31 30.22
CA SER A 19 4.73 4.18 29.69
C SER A 19 4.85 3.99 28.18
N PHE A 20 5.12 5.09 27.46
CA PHE A 20 6.39 5.28 26.74
C PHE A 20 6.54 6.78 26.44
N ALA A 21 7.17 7.52 27.35
CA ALA A 21 7.53 8.92 27.18
C ALA A 21 9.05 9.03 27.16
N GLY A 22 9.63 9.46 26.04
CA GLY A 22 11.08 9.44 25.83
C GLY A 22 11.54 10.30 24.66
N GLN A 23 11.77 11.58 24.94
CA GLN A 23 12.74 12.46 24.28
C GLN A 23 12.75 12.50 22.73
N LEU A 24 12.09 13.51 22.15
CA LEU A 24 12.48 14.09 20.87
C LEU A 24 12.87 15.58 21.07
N PRO A 25 14.02 16.04 20.55
CA PRO A 25 14.51 17.40 20.74
C PRO A 25 13.85 18.40 19.77
N PRO A 26 13.76 19.70 20.12
CA PRO A 26 13.11 20.70 19.29
C PRO A 26 14.02 21.17 18.14
N GLN A 27 13.80 20.65 16.92
CA GLN A 27 14.51 21.14 15.73
C GLN A 27 13.77 22.31 15.06
N ARG A 28 14.29 23.51 15.36
CA ARG A 28 14.40 24.73 14.54
C ARG A 28 13.29 25.04 13.53
N CYS A 29 12.67 26.21 13.72
CA CYS A 29 11.83 26.88 12.74
C CYS A 29 12.51 26.98 11.37
N PHE A 30 11.91 26.37 10.34
CA PHE A 30 12.37 26.52 8.95
C PHE A 30 11.77 27.77 8.30
N ALA A 31 12.64 28.54 7.65
CA ALA A 31 12.32 29.78 6.96
C ALA A 31 11.42 29.56 5.73
N SER A 32 10.78 30.64 5.28
CA SER A 32 9.85 30.68 4.15
C SER A 32 10.48 30.25 2.82
N SER A 33 9.70 29.61 1.94
CA SER A 33 10.16 29.18 0.62
C SER A 33 9.07 29.30 -0.46
N HIS A 34 9.38 30.03 -1.54
CA HIS A 34 8.46 30.33 -2.65
C HIS A 34 8.42 29.20 -3.71
N TYR A 35 7.29 28.48 -3.86
CA TYR A 35 7.03 27.40 -4.85
C TYR A 35 5.49 27.29 -5.13
N THR A 36 4.90 26.69 -6.19
CA THR A 36 5.27 26.39 -7.60
C THR A 36 4.02 26.08 -8.47
N SER A 37 3.70 26.87 -9.53
CA SER A 37 2.78 26.42 -10.62
C SER A 37 2.84 27.30 -11.90
N PHE A 38 2.25 26.83 -13.02
CA PHE A 38 2.59 27.22 -14.41
C PHE A 38 1.66 28.25 -15.09
N ALA A 39 2.23 29.23 -15.80
CA ALA A 39 1.56 30.03 -16.84
C ALA A 39 2.53 30.56 -17.90
N VAL A 40 2.08 30.73 -19.16
CA VAL A 40 2.93 31.13 -20.30
C VAL A 40 2.64 32.57 -20.75
N LYS A 41 3.68 33.43 -20.82
CA LYS A 41 3.62 34.76 -21.47
C LYS A 41 4.63 34.89 -22.61
N LYS A 42 4.18 35.31 -23.79
CA LYS A 42 5.06 35.73 -24.91
C LYS A 42 5.64 37.11 -24.64
N LEU A 43 6.96 37.20 -24.53
CA LEU A 43 7.68 38.46 -24.31
C LEU A 43 8.09 39.08 -25.66
N VAL A 44 7.58 40.28 -25.96
CA VAL A 44 7.86 40.98 -27.23
C VAL A 44 9.22 41.69 -27.13
N SER A 45 10.29 41.01 -27.55
CA SER A 45 11.62 41.58 -27.56
C SER A 45 11.80 42.57 -28.73
N ARG A 46 11.77 43.87 -28.40
CA ARG A 46 12.36 44.92 -29.24
C ARG A 46 13.86 45.01 -28.91
N ASN A 47 14.73 44.49 -29.78
CA ASN A 47 15.97 45.21 -30.08
C ASN A 47 16.63 44.79 -31.40
N LYS A 48 17.36 45.75 -31.99
CA LYS A 48 18.08 45.60 -33.26
C LYS A 48 19.52 45.13 -33.02
N GLY A 49 20.05 44.29 -33.91
CA GLY A 49 21.50 44.16 -34.11
C GLY A 49 22.08 42.75 -33.96
N ARG A 50 22.85 42.36 -35.00
CA ARG A 50 23.71 41.17 -35.14
C ARG A 50 23.05 39.77 -35.08
N ARG A 51 23.34 39.01 -36.14
CA ARG A 51 22.99 37.59 -36.30
C ARG A 51 23.87 36.73 -35.38
N SER A 52 23.34 36.36 -34.23
CA SER A 52 23.79 35.19 -33.47
C SER A 52 22.71 34.11 -33.60
N HIS A 53 23.09 32.82 -33.48
CA HIS A 53 22.12 31.72 -33.55
C HIS A 53 20.94 31.99 -32.63
N ARG A 54 19.71 31.84 -33.15
CA ARG A 54 18.47 31.93 -32.36
C ARG A 54 18.40 30.74 -31.40
N ARG A 55 19.15 30.82 -30.30
CA ARG A 55 18.73 30.22 -29.03
C ARG A 55 17.39 30.88 -28.73
N HIS A 56 16.31 30.13 -28.96
CA HIS A 56 15.03 30.49 -28.39
C HIS A 56 15.28 30.66 -26.88
N PRO A 57 14.93 31.81 -26.27
CA PRO A 57 15.09 31.95 -24.83
C PRO A 57 14.31 30.79 -24.20
N ALA A 58 14.97 30.04 -23.33
CA ALA A 58 14.34 28.94 -22.62
C ALA A 58 13.05 29.48 -21.98
N LEU A 59 11.95 28.73 -22.12
CA LEU A 59 10.66 29.13 -21.55
C LEU A 59 10.81 29.20 -20.04
N GLN A 60 11.06 30.41 -19.52
CA GLN A 60 11.20 30.65 -18.10
C GLN A 60 9.80 30.63 -17.50
N VAL A 61 9.38 29.46 -17.05
CA VAL A 61 8.19 29.29 -16.22
C VAL A 61 8.46 30.03 -14.91
N VAL A 62 7.58 30.95 -14.57
CA VAL A 62 7.63 31.69 -13.30
C VAL A 62 6.36 31.42 -12.52
N CYS A 63 6.53 31.07 -11.25
CA CYS A 63 5.45 30.84 -10.31
C CYS A 63 4.76 32.18 -10.05
N LYS A 64 3.44 32.22 -10.21
CA LYS A 64 2.62 33.37 -9.84
C LYS A 64 1.66 32.94 -8.74
N ASP A 65 1.76 33.59 -7.59
CA ASP A 65 0.69 33.58 -6.60
C ASP A 65 -0.42 34.52 -7.07
N PHE A 66 -1.66 34.04 -7.04
CA PHE A 66 -2.84 34.83 -7.39
C PHE A 66 -3.39 35.52 -6.13
N PRO A 67 -4.16 36.62 -6.25
CA PRO A 67 -4.79 37.21 -5.08
C PRO A 67 -5.68 36.19 -4.36
N ARG A 68 -5.51 36.06 -3.04
CA ARG A 68 -6.46 35.32 -2.17
C ARG A 68 -7.87 35.88 -2.40
N PRO A 69 -8.87 35.05 -2.74
CA PRO A 69 -10.24 35.50 -2.88
C PRO A 69 -10.79 35.95 -1.51
N PRO A 70 -11.78 36.85 -1.45
CA PRO A 70 -12.42 37.25 -0.19
C PRO A 70 -13.28 36.08 0.32
N LEU A 71 -12.75 35.34 1.29
CA LEU A 71 -13.43 34.17 1.90
C LEU A 71 -13.98 34.50 3.28
N GLU A 72 -13.40 35.48 3.96
CA GLU A 72 -13.62 35.80 5.38
C GLU A 72 -15.05 36.32 5.65
N SER A 73 -15.73 36.80 4.61
CA SER A 73 -17.10 37.30 4.66
C SER A 73 -18.16 36.28 4.22
N THR A 74 -17.77 35.06 3.80
CA THR A 74 -18.75 34.06 3.35
C THR A 74 -19.38 33.34 4.54
N ILE A 75 -20.68 33.05 4.46
CA ILE A 75 -21.46 32.48 5.57
C ILE A 75 -20.85 31.17 6.10
N ASN A 76 -20.43 30.28 5.20
CA ASN A 76 -19.79 29.01 5.54
C ASN A 76 -18.41 29.17 6.21
N TYR A 77 -17.64 30.22 5.88
CA TYR A 77 -16.38 30.51 6.55
C TYR A 77 -16.61 30.99 7.97
N LEU A 78 -17.61 31.87 8.17
CA LEU A 78 -18.02 32.36 9.49
C LEU A 78 -18.59 31.24 10.37
N GLU A 79 -19.44 30.36 9.83
CA GLU A 79 -19.97 29.18 10.53
C GLU A 79 -18.85 28.23 10.98
N ALA A 80 -17.89 27.92 10.10
CA ALA A 80 -16.75 27.08 10.46
C ALA A 80 -15.85 27.73 11.52
N GLY A 81 -15.60 29.05 11.43
CA GLY A 81 -14.83 29.79 12.43
C GLY A 81 -15.53 29.89 13.79
N GLN A 82 -16.86 29.96 13.81
CA GLN A 82 -17.65 29.84 15.04
C GLN A 82 -17.48 28.45 15.66
N LEU A 83 -17.60 27.39 14.87
CA LEU A 83 -17.43 26.00 15.32
C LEU A 83 -16.03 25.72 15.88
N SER A 84 -14.96 26.19 15.23
CA SER A 84 -13.59 26.01 15.74
C SER A 84 -13.30 26.89 16.97
N SER A 85 -13.88 28.10 17.05
CA SER A 85 -13.75 28.97 18.23
C SER A 85 -14.27 28.33 19.53
N PHE A 86 -15.21 27.39 19.44
CA PHE A 86 -15.73 26.65 20.60
C PHE A 86 -14.62 25.98 21.42
N PHE A 87 -13.63 25.36 20.78
CA PHE A 87 -12.54 24.68 21.49
C PHE A 87 -11.63 25.68 22.21
N ARG A 88 -11.23 26.78 21.54
CA ARG A 88 -10.40 27.84 22.13
C ARG A 88 -11.04 28.53 23.33
N ASN A 89 -12.35 28.74 23.23
CA ASN A 89 -13.17 29.44 24.24
C ASN A 89 -13.70 28.49 25.33
N SER A 90 -13.41 27.19 25.25
CA SER A 90 -13.84 26.21 26.26
C SER A 90 -13.15 26.45 27.61
N GLU A 91 -13.83 26.12 28.70
CA GLU A 91 -13.24 26.19 30.04
C GLU A 91 -12.05 25.23 30.15
N ARG A 92 -10.88 25.76 30.50
CA ARG A 92 -9.65 24.96 30.56
C ARG A 92 -9.77 23.93 31.70
N PRO A 93 -9.56 22.64 31.43
CA PRO A 93 -9.74 21.58 32.41
C PRO A 93 -8.72 21.72 33.54
N SER A 94 -9.20 21.69 34.79
CA SER A 94 -8.34 21.70 35.99
C SER A 94 -7.31 20.56 36.03
N LYS A 95 -7.58 19.48 35.29
CA LYS A 95 -6.66 18.35 35.07
C LYS A 95 -6.58 18.00 33.57
N PRO A 96 -5.63 18.57 32.82
CA PRO A 96 -5.38 18.21 31.43
C PRO A 96 -5.16 16.71 31.22
N LEU A 97 -5.89 16.12 30.28
CA LEU A 97 -5.69 14.74 29.85
C LEU A 97 -4.50 14.62 28.91
N GLN A 98 -3.78 13.50 28.95
CA GLN A 98 -2.92 13.07 27.85
C GLN A 98 -3.77 12.21 26.91
N VAL A 99 -3.86 12.60 25.64
CA VAL A 99 -4.75 11.97 24.66
C VAL A 99 -3.91 11.48 23.48
N VAL A 100 -3.86 10.17 23.25
CA VAL A 100 -3.14 9.60 22.11
C VAL A 100 -4.02 9.72 20.86
N VAL A 101 -3.47 10.31 19.80
CA VAL A 101 -4.10 10.42 18.48
C VAL A 101 -3.27 9.57 17.51
N ALA A 102 -3.85 8.49 17.00
CA ALA A 102 -3.17 7.57 16.09
C ALA A 102 -3.46 7.92 14.62
N GLY A 103 -2.41 8.33 13.90
CA GLY A 103 -2.43 8.78 12.51
C GLY A 103 -2.37 10.31 12.39
N ALA A 104 -1.33 10.83 11.74
CA ALA A 104 -1.10 12.27 11.52
C ALA A 104 -1.60 12.76 10.15
N GLY A 105 -2.73 12.21 9.66
CA GLY A 105 -3.49 12.81 8.57
C GLY A 105 -4.18 14.11 8.99
N LEU A 106 -4.81 14.83 8.04
CA LEU A 106 -5.54 16.07 8.34
C LEU A 106 -6.48 15.97 9.54
N ALA A 107 -7.25 14.88 9.64
CA ALA A 107 -8.17 14.65 10.76
C ALA A 107 -7.45 14.46 12.11
N GLY A 108 -6.29 13.80 12.13
CA GLY A 108 -5.49 13.63 13.35
C GLY A 108 -4.76 14.91 13.76
N LEU A 109 -4.25 15.66 12.77
CA LEU A 109 -3.64 16.97 12.99
C LEU A 109 -4.65 17.98 13.55
N SER A 110 -5.84 18.10 12.97
CA SER A 110 -6.90 18.98 13.49
C SER A 110 -7.45 18.50 14.84
N THR A 111 -7.57 17.18 15.05
CA THR A 111 -7.94 16.65 16.38
C THR A 111 -6.90 17.00 17.44
N ALA A 112 -5.61 16.87 17.13
CA ALA A 112 -4.54 17.24 18.05
C ALA A 112 -4.54 18.74 18.34
N GLU A 113 -4.72 19.58 17.32
CA GLU A 113 -4.81 21.04 17.44
C GLU A 113 -5.99 21.45 18.36
N TYR A 114 -7.21 20.99 18.07
CA TYR A 114 -8.39 21.32 18.89
C TYR A 114 -8.34 20.71 20.30
N LEU A 115 -7.63 19.59 20.51
CA LEU A 115 -7.33 19.07 21.86
C LEU A 115 -6.37 19.99 22.64
N ALA A 116 -5.35 20.55 21.99
CA ALA A 116 -4.46 21.52 22.61
C ALA A 116 -5.20 22.84 22.91
N ASP A 117 -6.08 23.27 22.02
CA ASP A 117 -6.94 24.44 22.22
C ASP A 117 -8.03 24.23 23.29
N ALA A 118 -8.47 22.99 23.53
CA ALA A 118 -9.25 22.62 24.72
C ALA A 118 -8.39 22.48 26.01
N GLY A 119 -7.07 22.66 25.94
CA GLY A 119 -6.17 22.57 27.10
C GLY A 119 -5.80 21.13 27.52
N HIS A 120 -5.95 20.16 26.63
CA HIS A 120 -5.40 18.81 26.78
C HIS A 120 -3.98 18.71 26.20
N LYS A 121 -3.36 17.55 26.37
CA LYS A 121 -2.01 17.23 25.87
C LYS A 121 -2.10 16.12 24.83
N PRO A 122 -2.29 16.44 23.54
CA PRO A 122 -2.28 15.45 22.48
C PRO A 122 -0.90 14.79 22.35
N ILE A 123 -0.88 13.50 22.09
CA ILE A 123 0.29 12.71 21.69
C ILE A 123 -0.03 12.14 20.31
N LEU A 124 0.42 12.83 19.27
CA LEU A 124 0.18 12.42 17.89
C LEU A 124 1.21 11.36 17.48
N LEU A 125 0.72 10.22 16.99
CA LEU A 125 1.54 9.10 16.51
C LEU A 125 1.35 8.95 15.00
N GLU A 126 2.45 8.84 14.26
CA GLU A 126 2.47 8.53 12.83
C GLU A 126 3.41 7.35 12.60
N ALA A 127 3.07 6.45 11.67
CA ALA A 127 3.90 5.30 11.32
C ALA A 127 4.95 5.67 10.27
N ARG A 128 4.69 6.72 9.49
CA ARG A 128 5.61 7.31 8.51
C ARG A 128 6.53 8.35 9.16
N ASP A 129 7.61 8.65 8.46
CA ASP A 129 8.52 9.77 8.66
C ASP A 129 7.93 11.14 8.24
N VAL A 130 6.77 11.14 7.58
CA VAL A 130 6.09 12.34 7.05
C VAL A 130 4.65 12.45 7.53
N LEU A 131 4.26 13.67 7.93
CA LEU A 131 2.90 14.02 8.37
C LEU A 131 1.98 14.38 7.18
N GLY A 132 0.66 14.41 7.41
CA GLY A 132 -0.36 14.77 6.41
C GLY A 132 -1.14 13.58 5.84
N GLY A 133 -0.66 12.35 6.03
CA GLY A 133 -1.35 11.13 5.60
C GLY A 133 -1.50 11.06 4.07
N LYS A 134 -2.72 11.26 3.56
CA LYS A 134 -3.00 11.35 2.11
C LYS A 134 -2.58 12.68 1.48
N VAL A 135 -2.40 13.72 2.31
CA VAL A 135 -2.05 15.09 1.88
C VAL A 135 -0.56 15.39 2.10
N ALA A 136 0.22 14.35 2.43
CA ALA A 136 1.64 14.48 2.72
C ALA A 136 2.42 14.99 1.49
N ALA A 137 3.26 15.99 1.74
CA ALA A 137 4.25 16.49 0.81
C ALA A 137 5.61 16.55 1.51
N TRP A 138 6.66 16.10 0.83
CA TRP A 138 8.04 16.14 1.34
C TRP A 138 9.00 16.42 0.19
N LYS A 139 10.26 16.68 0.52
CA LYS A 139 11.34 16.77 -0.46
C LYS A 139 12.12 15.47 -0.51
N ASP A 140 12.49 15.04 -1.71
CA ASP A 140 13.47 13.97 -1.90
C ASP A 140 14.91 14.46 -1.66
N GLU A 141 15.89 13.61 -1.96
CA GLU A 141 17.32 13.90 -1.78
C GLU A 141 17.85 15.01 -2.72
N ASP A 142 17.24 15.17 -3.90
CA ASP A 142 17.55 16.22 -4.87
C ASP A 142 16.87 17.57 -4.51
N GLY A 143 15.89 17.53 -3.60
CA GLY A 143 15.16 18.68 -3.10
C GLY A 143 13.84 18.97 -3.83
N ASP A 144 13.40 18.06 -4.70
CA ASP A 144 12.14 18.14 -5.44
C ASP A 144 10.96 17.71 -4.56
N TRP A 145 9.82 18.39 -4.72
CA TRP A 145 8.61 18.11 -3.93
C TRP A 145 7.87 16.88 -4.46
N TYR A 146 7.77 15.85 -3.63
CA TYR A 146 6.86 14.72 -3.81
C TYR A 146 5.56 14.96 -3.04
N GLU A 147 4.42 14.80 -3.71
CA GLU A 147 3.07 14.90 -3.13
C GLU A 147 2.34 13.56 -3.26
N THR A 148 1.69 13.07 -2.19
CA THR A 148 0.98 11.76 -2.24
C THR A 148 -0.33 11.73 -3.02
N GLY A 149 -0.80 12.84 -3.59
CA GLY A 149 -2.04 12.83 -4.38
C GLY A 149 -2.59 14.20 -4.75
N LEU A 150 -3.82 14.19 -5.29
CA LEU A 150 -4.55 15.37 -5.80
C LEU A 150 -4.99 16.34 -4.68
N HIS A 151 -4.08 17.11 -4.10
CA HIS A 151 -4.39 18.07 -3.05
C HIS A 151 -4.51 19.52 -3.52
N ILE A 152 -5.63 19.80 -4.18
CA ILE A 152 -6.16 21.17 -4.31
C ILE A 152 -7.06 21.45 -3.11
N PHE A 153 -6.68 22.42 -2.27
CA PHE A 153 -7.60 23.01 -1.30
C PHE A 153 -8.47 24.04 -2.01
N PHE A 154 -9.76 23.77 -2.16
CA PHE A 154 -10.69 24.75 -2.71
C PHE A 154 -10.96 25.85 -1.68
N GLY A 155 -11.14 27.09 -2.14
CA GLY A 155 -11.55 28.20 -1.26
C GLY A 155 -12.91 27.95 -0.59
N ALA A 156 -13.73 27.09 -1.17
CA ALA A 156 -15.01 26.63 -0.61
C ALA A 156 -14.89 25.59 0.52
N TYR A 157 -13.69 25.28 1.02
CA TYR A 157 -13.49 24.36 2.16
C TYR A 157 -13.29 25.17 3.47
N PRO A 158 -14.37 25.61 4.15
CA PRO A 158 -14.24 26.63 5.18
C PRO A 158 -13.45 26.16 6.41
N ASN A 159 -13.54 24.88 6.79
CA ASN A 159 -12.82 24.34 7.94
C ASN A 159 -11.30 24.34 7.74
N ILE A 160 -10.79 23.96 6.57
CA ILE A 160 -9.33 23.96 6.34
C ILE A 160 -8.80 25.38 6.17
N GLN A 161 -9.57 26.28 5.54
CA GLN A 161 -9.20 27.70 5.41
C GLN A 161 -9.19 28.41 6.77
N ASN A 162 -10.10 28.06 7.69
CA ASN A 162 -10.00 28.48 9.08
C ASN A 162 -8.74 27.89 9.73
N LEU A 163 -8.55 26.56 9.73
CA LEU A 163 -7.40 25.90 10.36
C LEU A 163 -6.04 26.48 9.91
N PHE A 164 -5.89 26.83 8.63
CA PHE A 164 -4.67 27.50 8.14
C PHE A 164 -4.44 28.88 8.80
N GLY A 165 -5.50 29.65 9.06
CA GLY A 165 -5.44 30.93 9.81
C GLY A 165 -5.27 30.76 11.31
N GLU A 166 -5.83 29.69 11.90
CA GLU A 166 -5.68 29.34 13.32
C GLU A 166 -4.21 29.00 13.63
N LEU A 167 -3.60 28.20 12.75
CA LEU A 167 -2.17 27.85 12.77
C LEU A 167 -1.24 28.97 12.26
N ARG A 168 -1.78 30.04 11.65
CA ARG A 168 -1.04 31.15 11.03
C ARG A 168 -0.02 30.70 9.97
N ILE A 169 -0.50 29.89 9.04
CA ILE A 169 0.30 29.29 7.96
C ILE A 169 -0.28 29.57 6.57
N GLU A 170 -1.14 30.58 6.41
CA GLU A 170 -1.68 30.91 5.08
C GLU A 170 -0.62 31.45 4.12
N ASP A 171 0.52 31.91 4.64
CA ASP A 171 1.72 32.27 3.86
C ASP A 171 2.37 31.07 3.18
N ARG A 172 1.98 29.84 3.56
CA ARG A 172 2.39 28.57 2.93
C ARG A 172 1.43 28.10 1.84
N LEU A 173 0.31 28.79 1.64
CA LEU A 173 -0.64 28.48 0.57
C LEU A 173 -0.28 29.25 -0.69
N GLN A 174 -0.22 28.56 -1.84
CA GLN A 174 -0.16 29.20 -3.14
C GLN A 174 -1.56 29.25 -3.76
N TRP A 175 -2.05 30.45 -4.06
CA TRP A 175 -3.30 30.64 -4.78
C TRP A 175 -3.09 30.48 -6.29
N LYS A 176 -3.91 29.62 -6.88
CA LYS A 176 -3.95 29.36 -8.32
C LYS A 176 -5.05 30.21 -8.97
N GLU A 177 -4.83 30.60 -10.22
CA GLU A 177 -5.87 31.11 -11.12
C GLU A 177 -7.16 30.28 -11.06
N HIS A 178 -8.33 30.95 -11.10
CA HIS A 178 -9.66 30.33 -11.08
C HIS A 178 -9.97 29.62 -12.41
N SER A 179 -9.28 28.51 -12.63
CA SER A 179 -9.38 27.65 -13.80
C SER A 179 -9.25 26.18 -13.39
N MET A 180 -9.91 25.27 -14.09
CA MET A 180 -9.59 23.84 -14.05
C MET A 180 -8.78 23.50 -15.30
N ILE A 181 -7.62 22.87 -15.11
CA ILE A 181 -6.64 22.60 -16.16
C ILE A 181 -6.40 21.10 -16.20
N PHE A 182 -6.60 20.48 -17.36
CA PHE A 182 -6.48 19.04 -17.57
C PHE A 182 -5.45 18.74 -18.64
N ALA A 183 -4.51 17.83 -18.38
CA ALA A 183 -3.60 17.33 -19.41
C ALA A 183 -4.39 16.52 -20.45
N MET A 184 -4.14 16.76 -21.74
CA MET A 184 -4.86 16.09 -22.83
C MET A 184 -4.24 14.72 -23.15
N PRO A 185 -4.94 13.59 -22.91
CA PRO A 185 -4.34 12.26 -23.08
C PRO A 185 -3.93 11.97 -24.53
N ASN A 186 -4.69 12.50 -25.49
CA ASN A 186 -4.42 12.34 -26.92
C ASN A 186 -3.44 13.40 -27.49
N LYS A 187 -2.91 14.30 -26.65
CA LYS A 187 -2.04 15.40 -27.07
C LYS A 187 -0.98 15.72 -25.99
N PRO A 188 0.14 14.98 -25.95
CA PRO A 188 1.19 15.18 -24.94
C PRO A 188 1.69 16.62 -24.88
N GLY A 189 1.64 17.22 -23.68
CA GLY A 189 2.05 18.61 -23.44
C GLY A 189 0.99 19.69 -23.71
N GLU A 190 -0.16 19.34 -24.29
CA GLU A 190 -1.33 20.24 -24.38
C GLU A 190 -2.22 20.10 -23.14
N PHE A 191 -2.81 21.23 -22.73
CA PHE A 191 -3.72 21.31 -21.59
C PHE A 191 -5.04 21.95 -22.00
N SER A 192 -6.14 21.29 -21.65
CA SER A 192 -7.47 21.85 -21.79
C SER A 192 -7.86 22.67 -20.56
N ARG A 193 -8.60 23.76 -20.76
CA ARG A 193 -8.91 24.75 -19.72
C ARG A 193 -10.40 25.04 -19.60
N PHE A 194 -10.86 25.09 -18.36
CA PHE A 194 -12.16 25.62 -17.97
C PHE A 194 -11.89 26.87 -17.13
N ASP A 195 -11.99 28.04 -17.75
CA ASP A 195 -11.73 29.33 -17.08
C ASP A 195 -13.04 29.89 -16.50
N PHE A 196 -13.05 30.21 -15.21
CA PHE A 196 -14.22 30.68 -14.47
C PHE A 196 -14.13 32.22 -14.34
N PRO A 197 -14.85 33.00 -15.16
CA PRO A 197 -14.69 34.45 -15.16
C PRO A 197 -15.24 35.07 -13.88
N GLU A 198 -14.44 35.91 -13.23
CA GLU A 198 -14.80 36.65 -12.00
C GLU A 198 -15.99 37.61 -12.21
N THR A 199 -16.27 38.02 -13.45
CA THR A 199 -17.41 38.87 -13.81
C THR A 199 -18.76 38.14 -13.77
N LEU A 200 -18.78 36.81 -13.66
CA LEU A 200 -19.99 36.02 -13.50
C LEU A 200 -20.03 35.42 -12.08
N PRO A 201 -21.14 35.56 -11.33
CA PRO A 201 -21.26 34.93 -10.03
C PRO A 201 -21.31 33.41 -10.17
N ALA A 202 -20.94 32.69 -9.11
CA ALA A 202 -21.24 31.27 -9.01
C ALA A 202 -22.77 31.06 -8.91
N PRO A 203 -23.35 30.03 -9.55
CA PRO A 203 -22.69 28.98 -10.35
C PRO A 203 -22.57 29.31 -11.86
N ILE A 204 -22.96 30.52 -12.29
CA ILE A 204 -23.02 30.91 -13.72
C ILE A 204 -21.62 30.90 -14.36
N ASN A 205 -20.58 31.30 -13.63
CA ASN A 205 -19.19 31.19 -14.10
C ASN A 205 -18.78 29.74 -14.45
N GLY A 206 -19.23 28.74 -13.68
CA GLY A 206 -18.98 27.33 -13.95
C GLY A 206 -19.74 26.83 -15.17
N ILE A 207 -21.01 27.20 -15.32
CA ILE A 207 -21.80 26.91 -16.53
C ILE A 207 -21.08 27.47 -17.77
N TRP A 208 -20.61 28.73 -17.70
CA TRP A 208 -19.88 29.36 -18.79
C TRP A 208 -18.57 28.63 -19.13
N ALA A 209 -17.78 28.26 -18.12
CA ALA A 209 -16.52 27.54 -18.30
C ALA A 209 -16.75 26.19 -19.02
N ILE A 210 -17.78 25.44 -18.64
CA ILE A 210 -18.16 24.15 -19.25
C ILE A 210 -18.64 24.35 -20.70
N LEU A 211 -19.50 25.34 -20.96
CA LEU A 211 -20.03 25.60 -22.29
C LEU A 211 -18.93 26.04 -23.27
N ARG A 212 -17.98 26.86 -22.81
CA ARG A 212 -16.88 27.39 -23.61
C ARG A 212 -15.82 26.34 -24.00
N ASN A 213 -15.56 25.35 -23.15
CA ASN A 213 -14.62 24.26 -23.44
C ASN A 213 -15.25 23.23 -24.38
N ASN A 214 -14.68 22.98 -25.57
CA ASN A 214 -15.15 21.96 -26.52
C ASN A 214 -14.15 20.82 -26.74
N GLU A 215 -13.13 20.72 -25.88
CA GLU A 215 -12.03 19.75 -26.03
C GLU A 215 -12.22 18.51 -25.17
N MET A 216 -12.89 18.65 -24.03
CA MET A 216 -13.04 17.60 -23.01
C MET A 216 -14.44 16.96 -22.97
N LEU A 217 -15.49 17.70 -23.34
CA LEU A 217 -16.88 17.21 -23.31
C LEU A 217 -17.60 17.52 -24.63
N THR A 218 -18.17 16.50 -25.24
CA THR A 218 -19.10 16.67 -26.38
C THR A 218 -20.42 17.32 -25.91
N TRP A 219 -21.18 17.90 -26.83
CA TRP A 219 -22.48 18.51 -26.49
C TRP A 219 -23.46 17.56 -25.77
N PRO A 220 -23.65 16.29 -26.19
CA PRO A 220 -24.47 15.35 -25.44
C PRO A 220 -23.97 15.07 -24.01
N GLU A 221 -22.65 15.07 -23.81
CA GLU A 221 -22.04 14.89 -22.48
C GLU A 221 -22.22 16.14 -21.61
N LYS A 222 -22.09 17.35 -22.16
CA LYS A 222 -22.41 18.60 -21.47
C LYS A 222 -23.86 18.62 -20.95
N VAL A 223 -24.82 18.16 -21.77
CA VAL A 223 -26.23 18.06 -21.36
C VAL A 223 -26.42 17.04 -20.23
N LYS A 224 -25.82 15.85 -20.32
CA LYS A 224 -25.86 14.85 -19.24
C LYS A 224 -25.19 15.34 -17.95
N PHE A 225 -24.07 16.04 -18.08
CA PHE A 225 -23.34 16.64 -16.96
C PHE A 225 -24.19 17.71 -16.26
N ALA A 226 -24.86 18.58 -17.03
CA ALA A 226 -25.79 19.57 -16.50
C ALA A 226 -26.98 18.91 -15.78
N ILE A 227 -27.56 17.82 -16.31
CA ILE A 227 -28.63 17.06 -15.64
C ILE A 227 -28.15 16.49 -14.29
N GLY A 228 -26.90 16.03 -14.19
CA GLY A 228 -26.32 15.53 -12.94
C GLY A 228 -26.06 16.62 -11.89
N LEU A 229 -25.64 17.81 -12.32
CA LEU A 229 -25.32 18.92 -11.41
C LEU A 229 -26.53 19.77 -11.01
N LEU A 230 -27.53 19.94 -11.87
CA LEU A 230 -28.66 20.85 -11.62
C LEU A 230 -29.38 20.58 -10.28
N PRO A 231 -29.64 19.33 -9.86
CA PRO A 231 -30.24 19.07 -8.55
C PRO A 231 -29.37 19.54 -7.36
N ALA A 232 -28.05 19.42 -7.47
CA ALA A 232 -27.12 19.92 -6.44
C ALA A 232 -27.00 21.45 -6.44
N MET A 233 -27.06 22.06 -7.62
CA MET A 233 -27.03 23.52 -7.77
C MET A 233 -28.32 24.19 -7.26
N VAL A 234 -29.48 23.55 -7.45
CA VAL A 234 -30.78 24.08 -7.01
C VAL A 234 -31.07 23.72 -5.54
N GLY A 235 -30.79 22.48 -5.14
CA GLY A 235 -31.07 21.98 -3.79
C GLY A 235 -29.98 22.27 -2.76
N GLY A 236 -28.80 22.74 -3.19
CA GLY A 236 -27.69 23.13 -2.32
C GLY A 236 -27.22 22.00 -1.38
N GLN A 237 -26.73 22.40 -0.22
CA GLN A 237 -26.24 21.50 0.83
C GLN A 237 -27.30 20.46 1.28
N PRO A 238 -28.58 20.80 1.53
CA PRO A 238 -29.61 19.81 1.87
C PRO A 238 -29.83 18.72 0.82
N TYR A 239 -29.64 19.02 -0.47
CA TYR A 239 -29.68 17.97 -1.51
C TYR A 239 -28.48 17.02 -1.38
N VAL A 240 -27.28 17.54 -1.11
CA VAL A 240 -26.05 16.73 -0.97
C VAL A 240 -26.21 15.76 0.19
N GLU A 241 -26.60 16.25 1.37
CA GLU A 241 -26.86 15.45 2.58
C GLU A 241 -27.94 14.38 2.34
N ALA A 242 -29.00 14.72 1.60
CA ALA A 242 -30.03 13.76 1.20
C ALA A 242 -29.55 12.67 0.22
N GLN A 243 -28.29 12.68 -0.23
CA GLN A 243 -27.68 11.60 -1.01
C GLN A 243 -26.67 10.74 -0.23
N ASP A 244 -26.35 11.04 1.04
CA ASP A 244 -25.31 10.33 1.81
C ASP A 244 -25.55 8.81 1.95
N GLY A 245 -26.81 8.38 1.89
CA GLY A 245 -27.20 6.96 1.89
C GLY A 245 -27.04 6.23 0.54
N LEU A 246 -26.52 6.88 -0.50
CA LEU A 246 -26.37 6.30 -1.85
C LEU A 246 -24.91 6.08 -2.22
N THR A 247 -24.58 4.91 -2.75
CA THR A 247 -23.31 4.74 -3.48
C THR A 247 -23.31 5.57 -4.77
N VAL A 248 -22.13 5.94 -5.25
CA VAL A 248 -21.97 6.67 -6.55
C VAL A 248 -22.68 5.93 -7.69
N SER A 249 -22.66 4.59 -7.69
CA SER A 249 -23.34 3.79 -8.73
C SER A 249 -24.87 3.88 -8.64
N GLU A 250 -25.45 3.93 -7.44
CA GLU A 250 -26.90 4.14 -7.25
C GLU A 250 -27.31 5.57 -7.57
N TRP A 251 -26.50 6.55 -7.16
CA TRP A 251 -26.73 7.96 -7.49
C TRP A 251 -26.72 8.19 -9.01
N MET A 252 -25.73 7.66 -9.75
CA MET A 252 -25.69 7.74 -11.21
C MET A 252 -26.89 7.03 -11.86
N LYS A 253 -27.32 5.87 -11.33
CA LYS A 253 -28.51 5.16 -11.81
C LYS A 253 -29.79 5.95 -11.55
N LYS A 254 -29.92 6.61 -10.40
CA LYS A 254 -31.05 7.46 -9.99
C LYS A 254 -31.14 8.74 -10.83
N GLN A 255 -30.04 9.51 -10.91
CA GLN A 255 -30.03 10.85 -11.51
C GLN A 255 -29.77 10.85 -13.02
N LEU A 256 -28.80 10.05 -13.49
CA LEU A 256 -28.36 10.05 -14.89
C LEU A 256 -28.97 8.90 -15.71
N LYS A 257 -29.73 8.00 -15.08
CA LYS A 257 -30.17 6.71 -15.66
C LYS A 257 -29.01 5.90 -16.25
N GLN A 258 -27.80 6.10 -15.72
CA GLN A 258 -26.57 5.51 -16.23
C GLN A 258 -26.11 4.38 -15.32
N SER A 259 -25.93 3.18 -15.89
CA SER A 259 -25.24 2.07 -15.25
C SER A 259 -23.74 2.12 -15.51
N ARG A 260 -22.99 1.23 -14.84
CA ARG A 260 -21.65 0.85 -15.32
C ARG A 260 -21.76 0.34 -16.76
N THR A 261 -20.68 0.49 -17.53
CA THR A 261 -20.62 -0.05 -18.89
C THR A 261 -20.72 -1.58 -18.87
N SER A 262 -21.43 -2.15 -19.85
CA SER A 262 -21.44 -3.59 -20.15
C SER A 262 -20.33 -3.98 -21.13
N ASN A 263 -19.57 -3.03 -21.66
CA ASN A 263 -18.53 -3.30 -22.65
C ASN A 263 -17.35 -4.02 -21.99
N THR A 264 -17.17 -5.28 -22.34
CA THR A 264 -16.01 -6.09 -21.94
C THR A 264 -14.91 -5.98 -22.98
N THR A 265 -13.71 -5.57 -22.55
CA THR A 265 -12.51 -5.55 -23.39
C THR A 265 -11.53 -6.63 -22.93
N ARG A 266 -10.85 -7.30 -23.86
CA ARG A 266 -9.74 -8.22 -23.55
C ARG A 266 -8.54 -7.42 -23.06
N CYS A 267 -8.11 -7.66 -21.81
CA CYS A 267 -6.96 -7.02 -21.20
C CYS A 267 -5.93 -8.07 -20.74
N LEU A 268 -4.66 -7.66 -20.62
CA LEU A 268 -3.61 -8.45 -19.98
C LEU A 268 -3.54 -8.08 -18.49
N ASN A 269 -3.64 -9.06 -17.60
CA ASN A 269 -3.53 -8.84 -16.15
C ASN A 269 -2.10 -9.15 -15.68
N LEU A 270 -1.31 -8.12 -15.41
CA LEU A 270 0.05 -8.23 -14.87
C LEU A 270 0.11 -8.17 -13.33
N GLY A 271 -1.03 -7.96 -12.65
CA GLY A 271 -1.12 -7.81 -11.20
C GLY A 271 -1.65 -9.05 -10.47
N SER A 272 -1.45 -10.25 -11.02
CA SER A 272 -2.01 -11.50 -10.48
C SER A 272 -0.99 -12.63 -10.44
N TYR A 273 -1.08 -13.47 -9.40
CA TYR A 273 -0.29 -14.69 -9.23
C TYR A 273 -0.98 -15.94 -9.81
N ASN A 274 -2.01 -15.77 -10.65
CA ASN A 274 -2.76 -16.86 -11.28
C ASN A 274 -1.99 -17.46 -12.50
N TYR A 275 -0.77 -17.93 -12.28
CA TYR A 275 0.17 -18.29 -13.35
C TYR A 275 -0.34 -19.42 -14.27
N LEU A 276 -1.07 -20.39 -13.72
CA LEU A 276 -1.68 -21.51 -14.48
C LEU A 276 -3.11 -21.22 -14.96
N GLY A 277 -3.69 -20.05 -14.63
CA GLY A 277 -5.07 -19.71 -14.97
C GLY A 277 -6.15 -20.29 -14.05
N PHE A 278 -5.84 -21.28 -13.20
CA PHE A 278 -6.80 -22.04 -12.38
C PHE A 278 -7.65 -21.24 -11.39
N ALA A 279 -7.31 -19.99 -11.05
CA ALA A 279 -8.16 -19.12 -10.24
C ALA A 279 -9.29 -18.44 -11.04
N ALA A 280 -9.34 -18.63 -12.36
CA ALA A 280 -10.46 -18.21 -13.20
C ALA A 280 -11.58 -19.27 -13.20
N ALA A 281 -12.74 -18.93 -13.77
CA ALA A 281 -13.78 -19.92 -14.08
C ALA A 281 -13.34 -20.78 -15.30
N ASP A 282 -12.42 -21.68 -15.05
CA ASP A 282 -11.80 -22.56 -16.05
C ASP A 282 -12.63 -23.84 -16.30
N GLU A 283 -12.40 -24.49 -17.44
CA GLU A 283 -13.13 -25.70 -17.83
C GLU A 283 -12.70 -26.97 -17.07
N TYR A 284 -11.55 -26.96 -16.39
CA TYR A 284 -10.97 -28.15 -15.74
C TYR A 284 -11.23 -28.17 -14.22
N CYS A 285 -10.83 -27.15 -13.48
CA CYS A 285 -10.99 -27.08 -12.02
C CYS A 285 -12.42 -26.74 -11.62
N THR A 286 -13.06 -25.74 -12.25
CA THR A 286 -14.38 -25.24 -11.83
C THR A 286 -15.45 -26.34 -11.73
N PRO A 287 -15.64 -27.25 -12.73
CA PRO A 287 -16.63 -28.33 -12.60
C PRO A 287 -16.31 -29.32 -11.46
N ARG A 288 -15.02 -29.60 -11.21
CA ARG A 288 -14.55 -30.52 -10.16
C ARG A 288 -14.75 -29.94 -8.76
N VAL A 289 -14.56 -28.64 -8.59
CA VAL A 289 -14.86 -27.93 -7.34
C VAL A 289 -16.36 -27.95 -7.07
N ILE A 290 -17.20 -27.68 -8.07
CA ILE A 290 -18.67 -27.75 -7.95
C ILE A 290 -19.13 -29.18 -7.60
N GLU A 291 -18.58 -30.21 -8.23
CA GLU A 291 -18.91 -31.61 -7.91
C GLU A 291 -18.50 -31.97 -6.48
N SER A 292 -17.31 -31.54 -6.05
CA SER A 292 -16.81 -31.77 -4.69
C SER A 292 -17.72 -31.14 -3.64
N LEU A 293 -18.16 -29.89 -3.86
CA LEU A 293 -19.08 -29.16 -2.97
C LEU A 293 -20.51 -29.72 -2.95
N LYS A 294 -20.93 -30.46 -3.98
CA LYS A 294 -22.21 -31.22 -3.95
C LYS A 294 -22.14 -32.47 -3.09
N LYS A 295 -20.95 -33.04 -2.89
CA LYS A 295 -20.73 -34.33 -2.21
C LYS A 295 -20.19 -34.19 -0.80
N TYR A 296 -19.44 -33.12 -0.51
CA TYR A 296 -18.75 -32.88 0.75
C TYR A 296 -18.94 -31.43 1.22
N SER A 297 -18.97 -31.23 2.53
CA SER A 297 -19.04 -29.89 3.14
C SER A 297 -17.80 -29.06 2.79
N ALA A 298 -18.00 -27.75 2.59
CA ALA A 298 -16.92 -26.81 2.25
C ALA A 298 -15.85 -26.64 3.35
N SER A 299 -16.13 -27.08 4.58
CA SER A 299 -15.21 -27.06 5.72
C SER A 299 -15.58 -28.15 6.71
N THR A 300 -14.60 -28.62 7.49
CA THR A 300 -14.81 -29.46 8.68
C THR A 300 -15.25 -28.66 9.91
N CYS A 301 -15.11 -27.33 9.86
CA CYS A 301 -15.33 -26.41 10.99
C CYS A 301 -14.55 -26.78 12.27
N SER A 302 -13.46 -27.54 12.14
CA SER A 302 -12.62 -28.00 13.25
C SER A 302 -11.17 -28.17 12.79
N VAL A 303 -10.23 -27.93 13.70
CA VAL A 303 -8.78 -28.12 13.48
C VAL A 303 -8.41 -29.60 13.50
N ARG A 304 -7.35 -29.99 12.78
CA ARG A 304 -6.92 -31.40 12.65
C ARG A 304 -6.63 -32.10 13.99
N VAL A 305 -6.25 -31.34 15.02
CA VAL A 305 -6.01 -31.87 16.38
C VAL A 305 -7.31 -32.25 17.12
N ASP A 306 -8.42 -31.58 16.82
CA ASP A 306 -9.73 -31.81 17.47
C ASP A 306 -10.65 -32.68 16.60
N GLY A 307 -10.76 -32.36 15.30
CA GLY A 307 -11.60 -33.07 14.33
C GLY A 307 -10.93 -34.27 13.65
N GLY A 308 -9.65 -34.48 13.90
CA GLY A 308 -8.86 -35.57 13.32
C GLY A 308 -8.46 -35.37 11.85
N THR A 309 -7.80 -36.39 11.30
CA THR A 309 -7.33 -36.43 9.91
C THR A 309 -8.39 -37.06 9.01
N THR A 310 -8.84 -36.34 7.98
CA THR A 310 -9.73 -36.89 6.94
C THR A 310 -8.92 -37.44 5.76
N LYS A 311 -9.51 -38.32 4.95
CA LYS A 311 -8.88 -38.83 3.73
C LYS A 311 -8.39 -37.73 2.78
N PHE A 312 -9.08 -36.59 2.71
CA PHE A 312 -8.70 -35.47 1.84
C PHE A 312 -7.43 -34.78 2.29
N HIS A 313 -7.12 -34.78 3.59
CA HIS A 313 -5.83 -34.30 4.07
C HIS A 313 -4.71 -35.20 3.51
N ASN A 314 -4.84 -36.52 3.65
CA ASN A 314 -3.86 -37.48 3.13
C ASN A 314 -3.72 -37.39 1.60
N GLU A 315 -4.84 -37.39 0.86
CA GLU A 315 -4.85 -37.24 -0.61
C GLU A 315 -4.16 -35.94 -1.05
N LEU A 316 -4.38 -34.82 -0.33
CA LEU A 316 -3.76 -33.52 -0.61
C LEU A 316 -2.35 -33.35 -0.02
N GLU A 317 -1.88 -34.27 0.84
CA GLU A 317 -0.49 -34.34 1.31
C GLU A 317 0.37 -35.18 0.35
N GLU A 318 -0.17 -36.29 -0.16
CA GLU A 318 0.48 -37.14 -1.16
C GLU A 318 0.67 -36.41 -2.51
N LEU A 319 -0.28 -35.54 -2.89
CA LEU A 319 -0.23 -34.79 -4.15
C LEU A 319 1.00 -33.87 -4.30
N PRO A 320 1.24 -32.87 -3.43
CA PRO A 320 2.42 -32.00 -3.51
C PRO A 320 3.70 -32.79 -3.26
N ALA A 321 3.71 -33.76 -2.33
CA ALA A 321 4.87 -34.61 -2.10
C ALA A 321 5.32 -35.30 -3.40
N ARG A 322 4.40 -35.97 -4.12
CA ARG A 322 4.66 -36.58 -5.43
C ARG A 322 5.04 -35.56 -6.51
N PHE A 323 4.42 -34.38 -6.50
CA PHE A 323 4.67 -33.35 -7.51
C PHE A 323 6.04 -32.67 -7.35
N VAL A 324 6.53 -32.47 -6.12
CA VAL A 324 7.88 -31.97 -5.83
C VAL A 324 8.92 -33.08 -5.55
N GLY A 325 8.57 -34.35 -5.79
CA GLY A 325 9.49 -35.50 -5.66
C GLY A 325 9.98 -35.78 -4.23
N LYS A 326 9.16 -35.48 -3.22
CA LYS A 326 9.43 -35.72 -1.79
C LYS A 326 8.68 -36.92 -1.23
N LEU A 327 9.15 -37.43 -0.10
CA LEU A 327 8.64 -38.67 0.52
C LEU A 327 7.35 -38.46 1.34
N ALA A 328 7.12 -37.23 1.81
CA ALA A 328 5.93 -36.80 2.52
C ALA A 328 5.75 -35.28 2.41
N ALA A 329 4.54 -34.81 2.73
CA ALA A 329 4.26 -33.39 2.94
C ALA A 329 3.20 -33.21 4.04
N ILE A 330 3.12 -31.99 4.61
CA ILE A 330 2.11 -31.59 5.59
C ILE A 330 1.45 -30.26 5.21
N LEU A 331 0.14 -30.15 5.45
CA LEU A 331 -0.69 -29.01 5.05
C LEU A 331 -0.84 -27.92 6.13
N PHE A 332 -0.99 -26.68 5.67
CA PHE A 332 -1.24 -25.48 6.48
C PHE A 332 -2.41 -24.67 5.90
N GLY A 333 -3.21 -24.05 6.76
CA GLY A 333 -4.42 -23.31 6.35
C GLY A 333 -4.19 -22.03 5.53
N MET A 334 -2.97 -21.48 5.49
CA MET A 334 -2.63 -20.37 4.59
C MET A 334 -1.12 -20.35 4.25
N GLY A 335 -0.78 -19.92 3.02
CA GLY A 335 0.60 -19.87 2.54
C GLY A 335 1.54 -19.04 3.44
N TYR A 336 1.08 -17.89 3.95
CA TYR A 336 1.88 -17.06 4.86
C TYR A 336 2.25 -17.80 6.16
N VAL A 337 1.28 -18.48 6.78
CA VAL A 337 1.46 -19.23 8.04
C VAL A 337 2.29 -20.49 7.85
N THR A 338 2.36 -21.02 6.64
CA THR A 338 3.24 -22.17 6.32
C THR A 338 4.67 -21.87 6.79
N ASN A 339 5.26 -20.76 6.36
CA ASN A 339 6.58 -20.33 6.84
C ASN A 339 6.56 -19.88 8.31
N SER A 340 5.59 -19.04 8.71
CA SER A 340 5.64 -18.42 10.04
C SER A 340 5.36 -19.38 11.20
N ALA A 341 4.72 -20.53 10.94
CA ALA A 341 4.49 -21.59 11.92
C ALA A 341 5.53 -22.72 11.85
N ILE A 342 5.99 -23.14 10.67
CA ILE A 342 6.91 -24.29 10.59
C ILE A 342 8.36 -23.95 10.97
N ILE A 343 8.86 -22.76 10.64
CA ILE A 343 10.26 -22.38 10.93
C ILE A 343 10.54 -22.47 12.45
N PRO A 344 9.67 -22.00 13.36
CA PRO A 344 9.80 -22.23 14.81
C PRO A 344 9.80 -23.70 15.26
N CYS A 345 9.22 -24.63 14.50
CA CYS A 345 9.26 -26.06 14.79
C CYS A 345 10.57 -26.71 14.29
N LEU A 346 11.05 -26.28 13.12
CA LEU A 346 12.26 -26.82 12.48
C LEU A 346 13.56 -26.37 13.19
N ILE A 347 13.59 -25.20 13.80
CA ILE A 347 14.79 -24.66 14.44
C ILE A 347 14.43 -23.74 15.62
N GLY A 348 15.37 -23.60 16.56
CA GLY A 348 15.20 -22.74 17.73
C GLY A 348 16.51 -22.52 18.47
N LYS A 349 16.46 -22.29 19.79
CA LYS A 349 17.63 -21.91 20.60
C LYS A 349 18.85 -22.83 20.41
N GLY A 350 19.93 -22.22 19.92
CA GLY A 350 21.21 -22.88 19.60
C GLY A 350 21.32 -23.39 18.16
N GLY A 351 20.32 -23.13 17.32
CA GLY A 351 20.41 -23.20 15.86
C GLY A 351 20.69 -21.83 15.23
N LEU A 352 21.11 -21.88 13.97
CA LEU A 352 21.40 -20.74 13.10
C LEU A 352 20.49 -20.76 11.87
N ILE A 353 19.80 -19.66 11.60
CA ILE A 353 19.13 -19.39 10.33
C ILE A 353 19.99 -18.41 9.55
N ILE A 354 20.26 -18.72 8.29
CA ILE A 354 20.86 -17.78 7.33
C ILE A 354 19.82 -17.51 6.24
N SER A 355 19.35 -16.28 6.16
CA SER A 355 18.28 -15.83 5.27
C SER A 355 18.85 -14.95 4.16
N ASP A 356 18.32 -15.06 2.95
CA ASP A 356 18.50 -14.00 1.95
C ASP A 356 17.90 -12.68 2.49
N SER A 357 18.47 -11.54 2.08
CA SER A 357 18.01 -10.21 2.49
C SER A 357 16.64 -9.82 1.96
N LEU A 358 16.19 -10.39 0.84
CA LEU A 358 14.88 -10.11 0.22
C LEU A 358 13.83 -11.21 0.46
N ASN A 359 14.15 -12.21 1.30
CA ASN A 359 13.19 -13.24 1.69
C ASN A 359 11.90 -12.63 2.26
N HIS A 360 10.77 -13.15 1.77
CA HIS A 360 9.42 -12.69 2.07
C HIS A 360 9.13 -12.60 3.58
N ASN A 361 8.30 -11.62 3.96
CA ASN A 361 7.98 -11.30 5.36
C ASN A 361 7.45 -12.50 6.19
N SER A 362 6.88 -13.53 5.57
CA SER A 362 6.49 -14.77 6.27
C SER A 362 7.69 -15.57 6.79
N ILE A 363 8.79 -15.62 6.03
CA ILE A 363 10.07 -16.24 6.43
C ILE A 363 10.69 -15.42 7.56
N VAL A 364 10.75 -14.09 7.40
CA VAL A 364 11.30 -13.17 8.41
C VAL A 364 10.58 -13.33 9.75
N ASN A 365 9.24 -13.41 9.76
CA ASN A 365 8.47 -13.57 10.98
C ASN A 365 8.57 -14.98 11.57
N GLY A 366 8.63 -16.04 10.75
CA GLY A 366 8.92 -17.40 11.24
C GLY A 366 10.32 -17.52 11.86
N ALA A 367 11.33 -16.96 11.21
CA ALA A 367 12.70 -16.92 11.71
C ALA A 367 12.81 -16.16 13.03
N ARG A 368 12.15 -15.00 13.15
CA ARG A 368 12.05 -14.24 14.43
C ARG A 368 11.34 -15.04 15.52
N GLY A 369 10.23 -15.72 15.19
CA GLY A 369 9.46 -16.54 16.12
C GLY A 369 10.20 -17.77 16.66
N SER A 370 11.19 -18.27 15.93
CA SER A 370 11.94 -19.48 16.30
C SER A 370 12.80 -19.35 17.56
N GLY A 371 13.29 -18.14 17.87
CA GLY A 371 14.33 -17.94 18.88
C GLY A 371 15.69 -18.58 18.53
N ALA A 372 15.90 -18.99 17.28
CA ALA A 372 17.22 -19.27 16.72
C ALA A 372 18.02 -17.96 16.51
N THR A 373 19.33 -18.08 16.30
CA THR A 373 20.10 -16.91 15.84
C THR A 373 19.83 -16.72 14.36
N VAL A 374 19.43 -15.52 13.95
CA VAL A 374 19.23 -15.18 12.54
C VAL A 374 20.42 -14.35 12.04
N ARG A 375 20.90 -14.68 10.85
CA ARG A 375 21.80 -13.86 10.03
C ARG A 375 21.22 -13.69 8.64
N VAL A 376 21.60 -12.60 8.01
CA VAL A 376 21.19 -12.25 6.65
C VAL A 376 22.43 -12.26 5.77
N PHE A 377 22.32 -12.80 4.56
CA PHE A 377 23.33 -12.63 3.51
C PHE A 377 22.82 -11.70 2.42
N GLN A 378 23.74 -11.07 1.67
CA GLN A 378 23.39 -10.19 0.55
C GLN A 378 22.56 -10.93 -0.49
N HIS A 379 21.56 -10.24 -1.05
CA HIS A 379 20.62 -10.81 -2.00
C HIS A 379 21.30 -11.63 -3.11
N ASN A 380 20.85 -12.86 -3.29
CA ASN A 380 21.25 -13.79 -4.32
C ASN A 380 22.79 -13.90 -4.48
N SER A 381 23.53 -13.87 -3.36
CA SER A 381 25.00 -13.88 -3.31
C SER A 381 25.56 -15.12 -2.61
N PRO A 382 25.86 -16.22 -3.36
CA PRO A 382 26.48 -17.42 -2.81
C PRO A 382 27.82 -17.17 -2.13
N ALA A 383 28.59 -16.17 -2.59
CA ALA A 383 29.86 -15.79 -1.99
C ALA A 383 29.70 -15.20 -0.58
N HIS A 384 28.73 -14.30 -0.40
CA HIS A 384 28.42 -13.72 0.92
C HIS A 384 27.71 -14.74 1.83
N LEU A 385 26.93 -15.68 1.27
CA LEU A 385 26.40 -16.83 2.01
C LEU A 385 27.56 -17.68 2.59
N GLU A 386 28.57 -18.01 1.78
CA GLU A 386 29.76 -18.73 2.26
C GLU A 386 30.54 -17.94 3.32
N GLU A 387 30.71 -16.63 3.14
CA GLU A 387 31.37 -15.75 4.11
C GLU A 387 30.66 -15.79 5.48
N VAL A 388 29.33 -15.59 5.50
CA VAL A 388 28.52 -15.65 6.72
C VAL A 388 28.55 -17.05 7.34
N LEU A 389 28.46 -18.12 6.56
CA LEU A 389 28.59 -19.49 7.06
C LEU A 389 29.93 -19.71 7.78
N ARG A 390 31.05 -19.30 7.16
CA ARG A 390 32.39 -19.44 7.75
C ARG A 390 32.52 -18.65 9.05
N GLU A 391 32.09 -17.38 9.05
CA GLU A 391 32.17 -16.51 10.22
C GLU A 391 31.33 -17.04 11.40
N GLN A 392 30.08 -17.43 11.15
CA GLN A 392 29.20 -17.94 12.20
C GLN A 392 29.64 -19.33 12.68
N ILE A 393 30.15 -20.21 11.83
CA ILE A 393 30.67 -21.53 12.25
C ILE A 393 31.94 -21.37 13.10
N ALA A 394 32.84 -20.45 12.74
CA ALA A 394 34.05 -20.18 13.51
C ALA A 394 33.78 -19.51 14.87
N SER A 395 32.79 -18.62 14.94
CA SER A 395 32.42 -17.91 16.19
C SER A 395 31.49 -18.71 17.10
N GLY A 396 30.69 -19.63 16.55
CA GLY A 396 29.76 -20.48 17.28
C GLY A 396 28.55 -19.75 17.88
N GLN A 397 27.81 -20.44 18.73
CA GLN A 397 26.62 -19.90 19.41
C GLN A 397 26.96 -18.68 20.28
N PRO A 398 26.17 -17.57 20.22
CA PRO A 398 26.40 -16.38 21.03
C PRO A 398 26.63 -16.66 22.51
N ARG A 399 27.57 -15.93 23.12
CA ARG A 399 28.01 -16.03 24.54
C ARG A 399 28.66 -17.35 24.95
N THR A 400 28.40 -18.47 24.27
CA THR A 400 28.88 -19.80 24.68
C THR A 400 29.95 -20.35 23.75
N HIS A 401 30.07 -19.82 22.53
CA HIS A 401 30.98 -20.28 21.47
C HIS A 401 30.89 -21.77 21.13
N ARG A 402 29.78 -22.42 21.51
CA ARG A 402 29.52 -23.84 21.21
C ARG A 402 29.15 -24.02 19.74
N PRO A 403 29.50 -25.15 19.10
CA PRO A 403 29.03 -25.47 17.76
C PRO A 403 27.50 -25.38 17.63
N TRP A 404 27.00 -24.93 16.48
CA TRP A 404 25.58 -24.85 16.19
C TRP A 404 24.92 -26.23 16.21
N LYS A 405 23.71 -26.33 16.78
CA LYS A 405 22.95 -27.60 16.80
C LYS A 405 22.41 -27.99 15.42
N ARG A 406 21.95 -26.99 14.67
CA ARG A 406 21.44 -27.06 13.29
C ARG A 406 21.71 -25.73 12.62
N ILE A 407 21.99 -25.76 11.31
CA ILE A 407 22.10 -24.57 10.46
C ILE A 407 21.10 -24.76 9.31
N ILE A 408 20.27 -23.77 9.03
CA ILE A 408 19.35 -23.77 7.88
C ILE A 408 19.61 -22.51 7.06
N VAL A 409 19.87 -22.70 5.76
CA VAL A 409 19.86 -21.63 4.75
C VAL A 409 18.46 -21.57 4.15
N ILE A 410 17.84 -20.39 4.18
CA ILE A 410 16.47 -20.17 3.67
C ILE A 410 16.52 -19.21 2.48
N VAL A 411 15.88 -19.58 1.37
CA VAL A 411 15.79 -18.77 0.14
C VAL A 411 14.43 -18.97 -0.55
N GLU A 412 13.94 -17.96 -1.28
CA GLU A 412 12.88 -18.13 -2.28
C GLU A 412 13.44 -18.71 -3.58
N GLY A 413 12.60 -19.40 -4.37
CA GLY A 413 12.95 -19.83 -5.73
C GLY A 413 12.88 -18.67 -6.74
N ILE A 414 11.75 -17.96 -6.74
CA ILE A 414 11.57 -16.66 -7.39
C ILE A 414 11.19 -15.64 -6.33
N TYR A 415 11.96 -14.56 -6.23
CA TYR A 415 11.72 -13.51 -5.24
C TYR A 415 10.52 -12.66 -5.61
N SER A 416 9.60 -12.48 -4.66
CA SER A 416 8.25 -11.93 -4.90
C SER A 416 8.17 -10.51 -5.49
N MET A 417 9.13 -9.63 -5.20
CA MET A 417 9.08 -8.21 -5.62
C MET A 417 9.88 -7.97 -6.90
N GLU A 418 11.03 -8.60 -7.04
CA GLU A 418 11.98 -8.41 -8.15
C GLU A 418 11.71 -9.38 -9.32
N GLY A 419 11.13 -10.55 -9.05
CA GLY A 419 10.99 -11.64 -10.01
C GLY A 419 12.30 -12.36 -10.35
N GLU A 420 13.38 -12.11 -9.58
CA GLU A 420 14.69 -12.73 -9.79
C GLU A 420 14.68 -14.22 -9.41
N LEU A 421 15.41 -15.03 -10.19
CA LEU A 421 15.66 -16.44 -9.91
C LEU A 421 16.83 -16.61 -8.95
N CYS A 422 16.63 -17.44 -7.93
CA CYS A 422 17.67 -17.83 -6.99
C CYS A 422 18.80 -18.62 -7.66
N LYS A 423 20.05 -18.35 -7.29
CA LYS A 423 21.27 -19.11 -7.69
C LYS A 423 21.37 -20.41 -6.91
N LEU A 424 20.33 -21.23 -7.06
CA LEU A 424 20.10 -22.44 -6.28
C LEU A 424 21.26 -23.47 -6.41
N PRO A 425 21.82 -23.76 -7.60
CA PRO A 425 22.96 -24.67 -7.71
C PRO A 425 24.15 -24.27 -6.83
N GLU A 426 24.52 -22.99 -6.85
CA GLU A 426 25.63 -22.45 -6.07
C GLU A 426 25.32 -22.42 -4.56
N ILE A 427 24.10 -22.05 -4.19
CA ILE A 427 23.61 -22.05 -2.79
C ILE A 427 23.60 -23.48 -2.23
N ILE A 428 23.24 -24.48 -3.02
CA ILE A 428 23.27 -25.91 -2.66
C ILE A 428 24.71 -26.37 -2.45
N VAL A 429 25.64 -26.04 -3.36
CA VAL A 429 27.07 -26.37 -3.22
C VAL A 429 27.65 -25.79 -1.93
N VAL A 430 27.36 -24.50 -1.64
CA VAL A 430 27.80 -23.84 -0.41
C VAL A 430 27.16 -24.48 0.83
N SER A 431 25.85 -24.72 0.83
CA SER A 431 25.14 -25.29 1.98
C SER A 431 25.65 -26.70 2.32
N LYS A 432 25.83 -27.56 1.32
CA LYS A 432 26.42 -28.90 1.45
C LYS A 432 27.84 -28.85 2.03
N LYS A 433 28.70 -27.96 1.53
CA LYS A 433 30.09 -27.76 2.00
C LYS A 433 30.16 -27.50 3.51
N TYR A 434 29.18 -26.80 4.06
CA TYR A 434 29.09 -26.45 5.49
C TYR A 434 28.10 -27.31 6.30
N LYS A 435 27.52 -28.36 5.69
CA LYS A 435 26.49 -29.23 6.30
C LYS A 435 25.28 -28.45 6.84
N ALA A 436 24.93 -27.35 6.17
CA ALA A 436 23.71 -26.62 6.44
C ALA A 436 22.55 -27.22 5.63
N TYR A 437 21.40 -27.35 6.26
CA TYR A 437 20.16 -27.74 5.59
C TYR A 437 19.67 -26.57 4.71
N THR A 438 18.93 -26.89 3.67
CA THR A 438 18.35 -25.93 2.73
C THR A 438 16.82 -25.93 2.80
N TYR A 439 16.25 -24.74 2.89
CA TYR A 439 14.82 -24.49 2.86
C TYR A 439 14.52 -23.61 1.66
N LEU A 440 13.76 -24.14 0.72
CA LEU A 440 13.39 -23.47 -0.52
C LEU A 440 11.90 -23.12 -0.50
N ASP A 441 11.58 -21.83 -0.57
CA ASP A 441 10.21 -21.34 -0.77
C ASP A 441 9.91 -21.27 -2.28
N GLU A 442 9.19 -22.28 -2.78
CA GLU A 442 8.76 -22.38 -4.18
C GLU A 442 7.46 -21.59 -4.46
N ALA A 443 6.97 -20.74 -3.55
CA ALA A 443 5.63 -20.16 -3.68
C ALA A 443 5.38 -19.37 -4.98
N HIS A 444 6.38 -18.71 -5.54
CA HIS A 444 6.26 -18.00 -6.83
C HIS A 444 6.73 -18.83 -8.04
N SER A 445 7.55 -19.86 -7.83
CA SER A 445 8.18 -20.62 -8.89
C SER A 445 7.42 -21.90 -9.27
N ILE A 446 6.79 -22.57 -8.30
CA ILE A 446 5.98 -23.75 -8.61
C ILE A 446 4.79 -23.38 -9.49
N GLY A 447 4.55 -24.14 -10.55
CA GLY A 447 3.55 -23.83 -11.58
C GLY A 447 3.87 -22.62 -12.46
N ALA A 448 4.96 -21.88 -12.20
CA ALA A 448 5.39 -20.75 -13.03
C ALA A 448 6.61 -21.08 -13.90
N VAL A 449 7.53 -21.92 -13.41
CA VAL A 449 8.76 -22.30 -14.12
C VAL A 449 9.06 -23.81 -14.03
N GLY A 450 9.99 -24.25 -14.89
CA GLY A 450 10.25 -25.66 -15.16
C GLY A 450 9.35 -26.21 -16.28
N GLN A 451 9.83 -27.20 -17.05
CA GLN A 451 9.10 -27.71 -18.22
C GLN A 451 7.76 -28.36 -17.86
N SER A 452 7.66 -28.99 -16.68
CA SER A 452 6.41 -29.53 -16.13
C SER A 452 5.83 -28.68 -14.99
N GLY A 453 6.33 -27.45 -14.82
CA GLY A 453 5.87 -26.51 -13.80
C GLY A 453 6.29 -26.90 -12.38
N ARG A 454 7.37 -27.68 -12.19
CA ARG A 454 7.79 -28.15 -10.87
C ARG A 454 8.60 -27.16 -10.03
N GLY A 455 8.86 -25.95 -10.54
CA GLY A 455 9.57 -24.91 -9.81
C GLY A 455 11.05 -24.79 -10.21
N VAL A 456 11.83 -24.08 -9.38
CA VAL A 456 13.21 -23.73 -9.75
C VAL A 456 14.15 -24.92 -9.80
N CYS A 457 13.89 -25.99 -9.03
CA CYS A 457 14.70 -27.21 -9.10
C CYS A 457 14.69 -27.81 -10.52
N GLU A 458 13.52 -27.88 -11.16
CA GLU A 458 13.38 -28.37 -12.54
C GLU A 458 14.01 -27.39 -13.55
N LEU A 459 13.79 -26.08 -13.38
CA LEU A 459 14.34 -25.07 -14.29
C LEU A 459 15.87 -25.05 -14.29
N LEU A 460 16.49 -25.19 -13.12
CA LEU A 460 17.94 -25.03 -12.91
C LEU A 460 18.69 -26.39 -12.88
N GLY A 461 18.00 -27.50 -13.08
CA GLY A 461 18.59 -28.85 -13.08
C GLY A 461 19.15 -29.30 -11.73
N VAL A 462 18.58 -28.81 -10.62
CA VAL A 462 18.98 -29.18 -9.26
C VAL A 462 18.22 -30.44 -8.84
N ASP A 463 18.94 -31.44 -8.33
CA ASP A 463 18.33 -32.66 -7.80
C ASP A 463 17.41 -32.34 -6.62
N LEU A 464 16.20 -32.89 -6.62
CA LEU A 464 15.23 -32.75 -5.54
C LEU A 464 15.74 -33.39 -4.24
N ALA A 465 16.70 -34.31 -4.31
CA ALA A 465 17.40 -34.86 -3.14
C ALA A 465 18.34 -33.84 -2.45
N ASP A 466 18.75 -32.78 -3.15
CA ASP A 466 19.73 -31.81 -2.65
C ASP A 466 19.12 -30.68 -1.83
N VAL A 467 17.83 -30.40 -2.01
CA VAL A 467 17.06 -29.42 -1.25
C VAL A 467 16.40 -30.11 -0.07
N ASP A 468 16.68 -29.78 1.19
CA ASP A 468 16.17 -30.59 2.31
C ASP A 468 14.65 -30.40 2.54
N ILE A 469 14.18 -29.15 2.47
CA ILE A 469 12.80 -28.77 2.75
C ILE A 469 12.28 -27.88 1.61
N MET A 470 11.17 -28.28 0.99
CA MET A 470 10.48 -27.49 -0.04
C MET A 470 9.14 -26.99 0.50
N MET A 471 9.00 -25.67 0.58
CA MET A 471 7.73 -25.02 0.90
C MET A 471 7.01 -24.64 -0.39
N GLY A 472 5.68 -24.80 -0.41
CA GLY A 472 4.84 -24.24 -1.47
C GLY A 472 3.53 -23.68 -0.96
N THR A 473 2.84 -22.90 -1.80
CA THR A 473 1.52 -22.35 -1.50
C THR A 473 0.50 -22.72 -2.56
N PHE A 474 -0.73 -23.00 -2.14
CA PHE A 474 -1.85 -23.15 -3.06
C PHE A 474 -2.47 -21.80 -3.47
N THR A 475 -2.14 -20.72 -2.76
CA THR A 475 -2.70 -19.36 -2.92
C THR A 475 -2.21 -18.57 -4.14
N LYS A 476 -1.40 -19.18 -5.01
CA LYS A 476 -0.82 -18.53 -6.20
C LYS A 476 -1.19 -19.37 -7.44
N SER A 477 -0.24 -20.11 -7.98
CA SER A 477 -0.37 -20.92 -9.21
C SER A 477 -1.56 -21.88 -9.22
N PHE A 478 -1.91 -22.44 -8.06
CA PHE A 478 -2.97 -23.43 -7.91
C PHE A 478 -4.36 -22.85 -7.60
N GLY A 479 -4.50 -21.52 -7.48
CA GLY A 479 -5.81 -20.84 -7.37
C GLY A 479 -6.67 -21.23 -6.15
N SER A 480 -6.07 -21.74 -5.07
CA SER A 480 -6.78 -22.32 -3.92
C SER A 480 -6.27 -21.72 -2.59
N CYS A 481 -6.63 -22.31 -1.45
CA CYS A 481 -6.21 -21.86 -0.12
C CYS A 481 -5.18 -22.81 0.52
N GLY A 482 -4.41 -22.28 1.47
CA GLY A 482 -3.40 -23.06 2.19
C GLY A 482 -2.01 -23.07 1.57
N GLY A 483 -1.11 -23.82 2.21
CA GLY A 483 0.23 -24.14 1.73
C GLY A 483 0.69 -25.47 2.30
N TYR A 484 1.91 -25.88 1.95
CA TYR A 484 2.47 -27.16 2.38
C TYR A 484 3.97 -27.08 2.59
N ILE A 485 4.48 -28.04 3.36
CA ILE A 485 5.90 -28.33 3.51
C ILE A 485 6.13 -29.77 3.06
N ALA A 486 7.09 -29.99 2.17
CA ALA A 486 7.43 -31.29 1.61
C ALA A 486 8.92 -31.62 1.87
N ALA A 487 9.18 -32.79 2.45
CA ALA A 487 10.51 -33.17 2.94
C ALA A 487 10.66 -34.71 3.06
N SER A 488 11.60 -35.18 3.89
CA SER A 488 11.68 -36.59 4.29
C SER A 488 10.63 -36.94 5.35
N LYS A 489 10.37 -38.24 5.57
CA LYS A 489 9.35 -38.73 6.52
C LYS A 489 9.69 -38.51 7.99
N GLU A 490 10.93 -38.11 8.28
CA GLU A 490 11.43 -37.81 9.62
C GLU A 490 11.32 -36.31 9.95
N ILE A 491 11.11 -35.47 8.92
CA ILE A 491 10.91 -34.02 9.04
C ILE A 491 9.41 -33.68 9.09
N ILE A 492 8.59 -34.47 8.39
CA ILE A 492 7.12 -34.37 8.31
C ILE A 492 6.46 -35.14 9.45
#